data_AF-A0A5S4F0Z5-F1
#
_entry.id   AF-A0A5S4F0Z5-F1
#
_cell.length_a   1.000
_cell.length_b   1.000
_cell.length_c   1.000
_cell.angle_alpha   90.00
_cell.angle_beta   90.00
_cell.angle_gamma   90.00
#
_symmetry.space_group_name_H-M   'P 1'
#
loop_
_entity.id
_entity.type
_entity.pdbx_description
1 polymer ?
#
loop_
_entity_poly.entity_id
_entity_poly.type
_entity_poly.pdbx_seq_one_letter_code
_entity_poly.pdbx_strand_id
1 'polypeptide(L)'
;MTDQGFGTVRPLPGNGLVAYVGGLLLVCDPGEATADGLLEALRETAASGGDGRALARRAAQVLAANMAGDPATCAVAGAVSGGVAVLVSGSASATIGTSTGETRLAGNDSLTWADRLVTGTVERVELSLPGAGSPHPAVRFDGGVVHGGGLVGDLTDQPSAPAPSRPLTSEMPATAFHLEADLVQPPAQQPVERPPYPLAGQPPVTQGPPSGPQPAPPVVEQPPYQPPQDQPPYVPHQEQAPYHGPQEPSPYH
;
A
#
# COMPACT_ATOMS: atom_id res chain seq x y z
N MET A 1 -22.28 3.81 -1.30
CA MET A 1 -21.04 4.30 -0.67
C MET A 1 -20.93 3.63 0.67
N THR A 2 -20.10 2.60 0.78
CA THR A 2 -19.80 1.96 2.07
C THR A 2 -18.56 2.64 2.62
N ASP A 3 -18.74 3.55 3.58
CA ASP A 3 -17.69 4.15 4.42
C ASP A 3 -17.10 3.10 5.38
N GLN A 4 -16.62 1.97 4.85
CA GLN A 4 -16.03 0.86 5.60
C GLN A 4 -14.51 0.80 5.43
N GLY A 5 -13.87 1.97 5.30
CA GLY A 5 -12.42 2.09 5.23
C GLY A 5 -11.76 2.10 6.60
N PHE A 6 -10.43 2.19 6.59
CA PHE A 6 -9.64 2.44 7.78
C PHE A 6 -9.87 3.88 8.25
N GLY A 7 -10.03 4.08 9.57
CA GLY A 7 -10.34 5.40 10.13
C GLY A 7 -9.19 6.38 9.93
N THR A 8 -8.01 6.00 10.44
CA THR A 8 -6.75 6.69 10.15
C THR A 8 -5.81 5.77 9.42
N VAL A 9 -5.14 6.28 8.38
CA VAL A 9 -4.00 5.60 7.76
C VAL A 9 -2.74 6.44 7.89
N ARG A 10 -1.61 5.81 8.17
CA ARG A 10 -0.29 6.45 8.29
C ARG A 10 0.76 5.66 7.50
N PRO A 11 1.58 6.33 6.68
CA PRO A 11 2.68 5.67 6.00
C PRO A 11 3.86 5.48 6.94
N LEU A 12 4.54 4.33 6.80
CA LEU A 12 5.85 4.08 7.35
C LEU A 12 6.90 4.59 6.35
N PRO A 13 7.98 5.25 6.79
CA PRO A 13 9.08 5.60 5.90
C PRO A 13 9.78 4.35 5.35
N GLY A 14 10.26 4.41 4.12
CA GLY A 14 10.97 3.32 3.45
C GLY A 14 11.00 3.50 1.93
N ASN A 15 11.58 2.53 1.22
CA ASN A 15 11.85 2.62 -0.22
C ASN A 15 10.79 1.92 -1.10
N GLY A 16 9.68 1.49 -0.50
CA GLY A 16 8.59 0.81 -1.20
C GLY A 16 7.60 1.76 -1.86
N LEU A 17 6.51 1.16 -2.33
CA LEU A 17 5.27 1.82 -2.71
C LEU A 17 4.18 1.44 -1.72
N VAL A 18 3.39 2.45 -1.33
CA VAL A 18 2.26 2.27 -0.46
C VAL A 18 1.03 2.92 -1.07
N ALA A 19 -0.12 2.26 -0.98
CA ALA A 19 -1.36 2.74 -1.54
C ALA A 19 -2.53 2.57 -0.58
N TYR A 20 -3.39 3.58 -0.54
CA TYR A 20 -4.65 3.57 0.18
C TYR A 20 -5.74 4.09 -0.74
N VAL A 21 -6.67 3.21 -1.16
CA VAL A 21 -7.71 3.57 -2.11
C VAL A 21 -9.00 2.86 -1.72
N GLY A 22 -10.09 3.62 -1.52
CA GLY A 22 -11.42 3.05 -1.26
C GLY A 22 -11.50 2.13 -0.03
N GLY A 23 -10.70 2.38 1.02
CA GLY A 23 -10.67 1.53 2.21
C GLY A 23 -9.75 0.31 2.10
N LEU A 24 -8.97 0.20 1.02
CA LEU A 24 -8.06 -0.90 0.76
C LEU A 24 -6.60 -0.44 0.83
N LEU A 25 -5.75 -1.26 1.44
CA LEU A 25 -4.33 -1.02 1.65
C LEU A 25 -3.50 -1.93 0.76
N LEU A 26 -2.40 -1.38 0.24
CA LEU A 26 -1.36 -2.13 -0.47
C LEU A 26 0.01 -1.58 -0.11
N VAL A 27 0.97 -2.50 0.03
CA VAL A 27 2.39 -2.19 0.14
C VAL A 27 3.14 -3.14 -0.79
N CYS A 28 4.04 -2.62 -1.62
CA CYS A 28 4.83 -3.41 -2.56
C CYS A 28 6.22 -2.81 -2.76
N ASP A 29 7.21 -3.65 -3.04
CA ASP A 29 8.50 -3.18 -3.55
C ASP A 29 8.32 -2.65 -5.00
N PRO A 30 8.80 -1.42 -5.33
CA PRO A 30 8.67 -0.82 -6.65
C PRO A 30 9.44 -1.55 -7.76
N GLY A 31 10.44 -2.36 -7.43
CA GLY A 31 11.22 -3.13 -8.39
C GLY A 31 10.51 -4.37 -8.91
N GLU A 32 9.37 -4.72 -8.32
CA GLU A 32 8.62 -5.93 -8.66
C GLU A 32 7.80 -5.74 -9.93
N ALA A 33 7.94 -6.67 -10.88
CA ALA A 33 7.16 -6.66 -12.12
C ALA A 33 5.63 -6.74 -11.89
N THR A 34 5.21 -7.23 -10.72
CA THR A 34 3.81 -7.36 -10.32
C THR A 34 3.22 -6.09 -9.70
N ALA A 35 4.05 -5.09 -9.35
CA ALA A 35 3.61 -3.91 -8.60
C ALA A 35 2.51 -3.13 -9.33
N ASP A 36 2.68 -2.88 -10.62
CA ASP A 36 1.68 -2.18 -11.44
C ASP A 36 0.37 -2.95 -11.54
N GLY A 37 0.43 -4.28 -11.74
CA GLY A 37 -0.75 -5.14 -11.79
C GLY A 37 -1.50 -5.19 -10.46
N LEU A 38 -0.78 -5.16 -9.32
CA LEU A 38 -1.40 -5.10 -8.00
C LEU A 38 -2.02 -3.74 -7.69
N LEU A 39 -1.40 -2.65 -8.14
CA LEU A 39 -1.96 -1.30 -8.04
C LEU A 39 -3.21 -1.15 -8.90
N GLU A 40 -3.21 -1.71 -10.11
CA GLU A 40 -4.39 -1.76 -10.96
C GLU A 40 -5.50 -2.58 -10.29
N ALA A 41 -5.17 -3.76 -9.77
CA ALA A 41 -6.11 -4.60 -9.05
C ALA A 41 -6.75 -3.90 -7.83
N LEU A 42 -5.96 -3.13 -7.08
CA LEU A 42 -6.43 -2.29 -5.99
C LEU A 42 -7.45 -1.25 -6.48
N ARG A 43 -7.10 -0.48 -7.51
CA ARG A 43 -7.94 0.58 -8.07
C ARG A 43 -9.24 0.04 -8.63
N GLU A 44 -9.19 -1.06 -9.37
CA GLU A 44 -10.39 -1.71 -9.89
C GLU A 44 -11.31 -2.21 -8.77
N THR A 45 -10.74 -2.81 -7.71
CA THR A 45 -11.51 -3.31 -6.57
C THR A 45 -12.20 -2.15 -5.86
N ALA A 46 -11.47 -1.07 -5.61
CA ALA A 46 -12.02 0.15 -5.02
C ALA A 46 -13.12 0.77 -5.91
N ALA A 47 -12.91 0.85 -7.22
CA ALA A 47 -13.88 1.40 -8.17
C ALA A 47 -15.17 0.58 -8.25
N SER A 48 -15.08 -0.75 -8.11
CA SER A 48 -16.25 -1.63 -8.04
C SER A 48 -16.92 -1.68 -6.66
N GLY A 49 -16.37 -0.99 -5.65
CA GLY A 49 -16.83 -1.08 -4.26
C GLY A 49 -16.60 -2.45 -3.62
N GLY A 50 -15.56 -3.17 -4.05
CA GLY A 50 -15.20 -4.48 -3.51
C GLY A 50 -14.58 -4.38 -2.12
N ASP A 51 -14.60 -5.49 -1.39
CA ASP A 51 -14.05 -5.61 -0.04
C ASP A 51 -12.64 -6.22 -0.03
N GLY A 52 -12.06 -6.41 1.16
CA GLY A 52 -10.76 -7.04 1.32
C GLY A 52 -10.67 -8.46 0.72
N ARG A 53 -11.77 -9.23 0.71
CA ARG A 53 -11.79 -10.56 0.07
C ARG A 53 -11.69 -10.45 -1.45
N ALA A 54 -12.42 -9.50 -2.05
CA ALA A 54 -12.32 -9.23 -3.47
C ALA A 54 -10.89 -8.83 -3.85
N LEU A 55 -10.26 -7.96 -3.06
CA LEU A 55 -8.87 -7.56 -3.26
C LEU A 55 -7.91 -8.74 -3.15
N ALA A 56 -7.97 -9.52 -2.06
CA ALA A 56 -7.08 -10.65 -1.84
C ALA A 56 -7.15 -11.67 -2.99
N ARG A 57 -8.35 -11.96 -3.49
CA ARG A 57 -8.53 -12.85 -4.65
C ARG A 57 -7.90 -12.28 -5.92
N ARG A 58 -8.10 -10.99 -6.20
CA ARG A 58 -7.54 -10.36 -7.40
C ARG A 58 -6.01 -10.25 -7.30
N ALA A 59 -5.49 -9.92 -6.13
CA ALA A 59 -4.05 -9.92 -5.85
C ALA A 59 -3.44 -11.31 -6.04
N ALA A 60 -4.08 -12.36 -5.54
CA ALA A 60 -3.64 -13.74 -5.77
C ALA A 60 -3.61 -14.10 -7.26
N GLN A 61 -4.55 -13.63 -8.07
CA GLN A 61 -4.54 -13.84 -9.53
C GLN A 61 -3.35 -13.15 -10.20
N VAL A 62 -3.04 -11.92 -9.81
CA VAL A 62 -1.88 -11.18 -10.33
C VAL A 62 -0.57 -11.89 -9.94
N LEU A 63 -0.44 -12.32 -8.69
CA LEU A 63 0.74 -13.07 -8.22
C LEU A 63 0.85 -14.43 -8.93
N ALA A 64 -0.25 -15.15 -9.08
CA ALA A 64 -0.30 -16.44 -9.76
C ALA A 64 0.17 -16.35 -11.22
N ALA A 65 -0.19 -15.27 -11.91
CA ALA A 65 0.23 -15.02 -13.29
C ALA A 65 1.74 -14.78 -13.44
N ASN A 66 2.45 -14.50 -12.35
CA ASN A 66 3.88 -14.16 -12.33
C ASN A 66 4.74 -15.17 -11.53
N MET A 67 4.24 -16.39 -11.28
CA MET A 67 4.93 -17.42 -10.49
C MET A 67 6.21 -18.02 -11.14
N ALA A 68 6.58 -17.58 -12.35
CA ALA A 68 7.80 -18.06 -12.99
C ALA A 68 9.09 -17.43 -12.41
N GLY A 69 8.98 -16.37 -11.60
CA GLY A 69 10.09 -15.68 -10.95
C GLY A 69 10.05 -15.80 -9.42
N ASP A 70 10.89 -15.00 -8.76
CA ASP A 70 10.89 -14.87 -7.30
C ASP A 70 9.54 -14.33 -6.79
N PRO A 71 9.09 -14.74 -5.59
CA PRO A 71 7.83 -14.27 -5.03
C PRO A 71 7.90 -12.77 -4.75
N ALA A 72 6.95 -12.03 -5.33
CA ALA A 72 6.93 -10.59 -5.21
C ALA A 72 6.78 -10.13 -3.76
N THR A 73 7.61 -9.17 -3.34
CA THR A 73 7.55 -8.61 -1.99
C THR A 73 6.40 -7.60 -1.88
N CYS A 74 5.22 -8.11 -1.55
CA CYS A 74 3.97 -7.34 -1.53
C CYS A 74 3.01 -7.81 -0.42
N ALA A 75 2.20 -6.90 0.09
CA ALA A 75 1.10 -7.19 1.00
C ALA A 75 -0.12 -6.33 0.68
N VAL A 76 -1.31 -6.90 0.85
CA VAL A 76 -2.59 -6.22 0.68
C VAL A 76 -3.51 -6.51 1.86
N ALA A 77 -4.32 -5.54 2.23
CA ALA A 77 -5.35 -5.72 3.25
C ALA A 77 -6.60 -4.89 2.96
N GLY A 78 -7.74 -5.38 3.39
CA GLY A 78 -8.99 -4.64 3.32
C GLY A 78 -10.01 -5.11 4.34
N ALA A 79 -10.86 -4.18 4.77
CA ALA A 79 -11.98 -4.50 5.64
C ALA A 79 -12.97 -5.44 4.93
N VAL A 80 -13.61 -6.30 5.72
CA VAL A 80 -14.69 -7.19 5.31
C VAL A 80 -15.75 -7.22 6.40
N SER A 81 -16.91 -7.83 6.14
CA SER A 81 -17.94 -7.97 7.17
C SER A 81 -17.41 -8.72 8.40
N GLY A 82 -17.18 -8.00 9.50
CA GLY A 82 -16.74 -8.56 10.78
C GLY A 82 -15.24 -8.89 10.87
N GLY A 83 -14.37 -8.24 10.07
CA GLY A 83 -12.93 -8.45 10.16
C GLY A 83 -12.13 -7.79 9.05
N VAL A 84 -10.94 -8.34 8.78
CA VAL A 84 -10.03 -7.92 7.72
C VAL A 84 -9.51 -9.15 6.96
N ALA A 85 -9.47 -9.05 5.64
CA ALA A 85 -8.77 -10.01 4.79
C ALA A 85 -7.39 -9.46 4.44
N VAL A 86 -6.36 -10.30 4.56
CA VAL A 86 -4.96 -9.96 4.32
C VAL A 86 -4.32 -11.02 3.43
N LEU A 87 -3.47 -10.58 2.51
CA LEU A 87 -2.58 -11.45 1.73
C LEU A 87 -1.17 -10.86 1.75
N VAL A 88 -0.16 -11.70 1.94
CA VAL A 88 1.25 -11.33 2.07
C VAL A 88 2.10 -12.28 1.22
N SER A 89 3.02 -11.74 0.41
CA SER A 89 3.94 -12.51 -0.42
C SER A 89 5.38 -11.97 -0.28
N GLY A 90 6.36 -12.81 -0.64
CA GLY A 90 7.78 -12.49 -0.56
C GLY A 90 8.22 -12.09 0.84
N SER A 91 9.08 -11.08 0.96
CA SER A 91 9.61 -10.64 2.27
C SER A 91 8.70 -9.67 3.03
N ALA A 92 7.48 -9.43 2.57
CA ALA A 92 6.55 -8.54 3.24
C ALA A 92 5.97 -9.17 4.51
N SER A 93 5.44 -8.35 5.41
CA SER A 93 4.74 -8.80 6.60
C SER A 93 3.48 -8.00 6.87
N ALA A 94 2.52 -8.64 7.56
CA ALA A 94 1.32 -8.01 8.07
C ALA A 94 1.11 -8.34 9.54
N THR A 95 0.68 -7.34 10.31
CA THR A 95 0.37 -7.46 11.73
C THR A 95 -1.02 -6.89 11.97
N ILE A 96 -1.91 -7.70 12.54
CA ILE A 96 -3.32 -7.37 12.74
C ILE A 96 -3.61 -7.45 14.24
N GLY A 97 -3.89 -6.29 14.84
CA GLY A 97 -4.30 -6.17 16.23
C GLY A 97 -5.82 -6.26 16.36
N THR A 98 -6.31 -7.18 17.19
CA THR A 98 -7.71 -7.29 17.60
C THR A 98 -7.83 -7.17 19.11
N SER A 99 -9.05 -6.98 19.61
CA SER A 99 -9.31 -6.94 21.06
C SER A 99 -8.91 -8.22 21.81
N THR A 100 -8.70 -9.34 21.09
CA THR A 100 -8.31 -10.64 21.67
C THR A 100 -6.81 -10.92 21.58
N GLY A 101 -6.05 -10.13 20.82
CA GLY A 101 -4.63 -10.32 20.62
C GLY A 101 -4.16 -9.92 19.23
N GLU A 102 -2.92 -10.28 18.91
CA GLU A 102 -2.27 -9.93 17.65
C GLU A 102 -2.10 -11.16 16.75
N THR A 103 -2.35 -10.97 15.46
CA THR A 103 -2.11 -11.98 14.42
C THR A 103 -1.05 -11.45 13.46
N ARG A 104 0.06 -12.17 13.33
CA ARG A 104 1.15 -11.85 12.40
C ARG A 104 1.18 -12.82 11.23
N LEU A 105 1.40 -12.30 10.04
CA LEU A 105 1.67 -13.04 8.81
C LEU A 105 2.98 -12.54 8.21
N ALA A 106 3.81 -13.44 7.74
CA ALA A 106 4.99 -13.12 6.94
C ALA A 106 4.95 -13.91 5.63
N GLY A 107 5.21 -13.25 4.50
CA GLY A 107 5.13 -13.89 3.19
C GLY A 107 6.19 -14.97 3.00
N ASN A 108 7.35 -14.80 3.63
CA ASN A 108 8.50 -15.70 3.55
C ASN A 108 8.32 -17.00 4.34
N ASP A 109 7.28 -17.08 5.18
CA ASP A 109 6.86 -18.31 5.84
C ASP A 109 6.00 -19.20 4.89
N SER A 110 5.76 -18.76 3.65
CA SER A 110 4.96 -19.46 2.64
C SER A 110 5.70 -19.59 1.31
N LEU A 111 5.45 -20.69 0.59
CA LEU A 111 6.09 -20.96 -0.70
C LEU A 111 5.57 -20.07 -1.84
N THR A 112 4.33 -19.58 -1.74
CA THR A 112 3.68 -18.77 -2.78
C THR A 112 3.21 -17.42 -2.20
N TRP A 113 2.32 -17.48 -1.22
CA TRP A 113 1.86 -16.36 -0.41
C TRP A 113 1.13 -16.92 0.82
N ALA A 114 1.00 -16.09 1.83
CA ALA A 114 0.14 -16.34 2.99
C ALA A 114 -1.11 -15.46 2.88
N ASP A 115 -2.30 -16.04 2.97
CA ASP A 115 -3.54 -15.28 3.11
C ASP A 115 -4.27 -15.69 4.39
N ARG A 116 -4.98 -14.72 4.98
CA ARG A 116 -5.80 -14.96 6.17
C ARG A 116 -6.96 -14.00 6.24
N LEU A 117 -8.07 -14.57 6.70
CA LEU A 117 -9.21 -13.81 7.19
C LEU A 117 -9.10 -13.72 8.71
N VAL A 118 -8.88 -12.51 9.23
CA VAL A 118 -8.89 -12.24 10.67
C VAL A 118 -10.29 -11.74 11.04
N THR A 119 -11.00 -12.49 11.88
CA THR A 119 -12.36 -12.17 12.32
C THR A 119 -12.36 -11.47 13.68
N GLY A 120 -13.43 -10.73 13.96
CA GLY A 120 -13.61 -9.98 15.19
C GLY A 120 -13.34 -8.48 15.01
N THR A 121 -13.36 -7.76 16.13
CA THR A 121 -13.09 -6.31 16.15
C THR A 121 -11.61 -6.07 15.93
N VAL A 122 -11.25 -5.75 14.69
CA VAL A 122 -9.89 -5.34 14.33
C VAL A 122 -9.70 -3.88 14.74
N GLU A 123 -8.67 -3.61 15.51
CA GLU A 123 -8.35 -2.27 16.00
C GLU A 123 -7.28 -1.62 15.13
N ARG A 124 -6.33 -2.43 14.64
CA ARG A 124 -5.16 -1.98 13.89
C ARG A 124 -4.74 -3.00 12.84
N VAL A 125 -4.34 -2.51 11.67
CA VAL A 125 -3.68 -3.30 10.62
C VAL A 125 -2.41 -2.60 10.22
N GLU A 126 -1.30 -3.33 10.21
CA GLU A 126 0.00 -2.84 9.78
C GLU A 126 0.53 -3.74 8.67
N LEU A 127 0.92 -3.13 7.55
CA LEU A 127 1.59 -3.77 6.42
C LEU A 127 2.98 -3.17 6.28
N SER A 128 4.01 -4.00 6.13
CA SER A 128 5.39 -3.51 6.07
C SER A 128 6.27 -4.34 5.14
N LEU A 129 7.19 -3.65 4.48
CA LEU A 129 8.32 -4.21 3.75
C LEU A 129 9.56 -4.28 4.67
N PRO A 130 10.56 -5.08 4.29
CA PRO A 130 11.87 -5.03 4.94
C PRO A 130 12.43 -3.61 4.98
N GLY A 131 12.91 -3.18 6.14
CA GLY A 131 13.50 -1.85 6.34
C GLY A 131 12.49 -0.71 6.52
N ALA A 132 11.19 -0.99 6.65
CA ALA A 132 10.20 0.01 7.04
C ALA A 132 10.54 0.60 8.42
N GLY A 133 10.52 1.92 8.54
CA GLY A 133 10.68 2.63 9.82
C GLY A 133 9.35 2.84 10.55
N SER A 134 9.36 3.63 11.62
CA SER A 134 8.16 3.88 12.42
C SER A 134 7.28 5.00 11.85
N PRO A 135 5.94 4.89 11.92
CA PRO A 135 5.04 5.93 11.46
C PRO A 135 5.11 7.17 12.35
N HIS A 136 5.05 8.37 11.76
CA HIS A 136 5.04 9.62 12.52
C HIS A 136 3.61 9.97 13.00
N PRO A 137 3.38 10.31 14.28
CA PRO A 137 2.04 10.56 14.84
C PRO A 137 1.29 11.79 14.29
N ALA A 138 1.95 12.65 13.51
CA ALA A 138 1.35 13.82 12.89
C ALA A 138 0.99 13.57 11.42
N VAL A 139 1.57 12.55 10.80
CA VAL A 139 1.35 12.24 9.38
C VAL A 139 0.09 11.41 9.26
N ARG A 140 -0.80 11.82 8.35
CA ARG A 140 -1.99 11.10 7.93
C ARG A 140 -1.91 10.89 6.42
N PHE A 141 -2.44 9.78 5.94
CA PHE A 141 -2.49 9.44 4.54
C PHE A 141 -3.94 9.23 4.12
N ASP A 142 -4.51 10.24 3.48
CA ASP A 142 -5.94 10.26 3.14
C ASP A 142 -6.26 9.44 1.88
N GLY A 143 -5.24 9.09 1.09
CA GLY A 143 -5.35 8.19 -0.05
C GLY A 143 -4.36 8.46 -1.18
N GLY A 144 -4.38 7.58 -2.17
CA GLY A 144 -3.51 7.63 -3.35
C GLY A 144 -2.40 6.60 -3.29
N VAL A 145 -1.29 6.87 -3.98
CA VAL A 145 -0.08 6.05 -4.00
C VAL A 145 1.11 6.96 -3.71
N VAL A 146 1.94 6.60 -2.74
CA VAL A 146 3.15 7.34 -2.35
C VAL A 146 4.31 6.38 -2.10
N HIS A 147 5.53 6.92 -2.01
CA HIS A 147 6.66 6.15 -1.51
C HIS A 147 6.53 5.89 -0.01
N GLY A 148 6.86 4.68 0.42
CA GLY A 148 6.84 4.29 1.82
C GLY A 148 7.28 2.84 2.03
N GLY A 149 7.72 2.51 3.23
CA GLY A 149 8.06 1.13 3.61
C GLY A 149 6.86 0.32 4.08
N GLY A 150 5.72 0.97 4.34
CA GLY A 150 4.55 0.31 4.92
C GLY A 150 3.39 1.25 5.20
N LEU A 151 2.30 0.71 5.72
CA LEU A 151 1.11 1.45 6.14
C LEU A 151 0.60 0.90 7.47
N VAL A 152 0.09 1.79 8.31
CA VAL A 152 -0.76 1.46 9.45
C VAL A 152 -2.15 2.01 9.20
N GLY A 153 -3.17 1.16 9.29
CA GLY A 153 -4.56 1.55 9.39
C GLY A 153 -5.10 1.31 10.81
N ASP A 154 -5.51 2.36 11.49
CA ASP A 154 -6.23 2.29 12.77
C ASP A 154 -7.75 2.37 12.49
N LEU A 155 -8.52 1.35 12.90
CA LEU A 155 -9.97 1.29 12.68
C LEU A 155 -10.77 1.93 13.81
N THR A 156 -10.16 2.09 14.99
CA THR A 156 -10.79 2.72 16.16
C THR A 156 -10.80 4.25 16.08
N ASP A 157 -9.88 4.83 15.31
CA ASP A 157 -9.79 6.28 15.06
C ASP A 157 -10.66 6.65 13.84
N GLN A 158 -11.94 6.25 13.87
CA GLN A 158 -12.91 6.67 12.88
C GLN A 158 -13.25 8.14 13.17
N PRO A 159 -13.16 9.06 12.19
CA PRO A 159 -13.46 10.47 12.42
C PRO A 159 -14.89 10.56 12.96
N SER A 160 -15.01 11.03 14.21
CA SER A 160 -16.31 11.34 14.81
C SER A 160 -17.06 12.24 13.84
N ALA A 161 -18.31 11.87 13.52
CA ALA A 161 -19.16 12.68 12.65
C ALA A 161 -19.08 14.14 13.10
N PRO A 162 -18.96 15.10 12.15
CA PRO A 162 -18.83 16.50 12.51
C PRO A 162 -19.96 16.88 13.46
N ALA A 163 -19.59 17.44 14.62
CA ALA A 163 -20.57 17.88 15.61
C ALA A 163 -21.63 18.73 14.91
N PRO A 164 -22.93 18.50 15.16
CA PRO A 164 -23.98 19.29 14.53
C PRO A 164 -23.68 20.76 14.82
N SER A 165 -23.43 21.53 13.76
CA SER A 165 -23.23 22.97 13.84
C SER A 165 -24.49 23.55 14.47
N ARG A 166 -24.41 23.87 15.77
CA ARG A 166 -25.51 24.52 16.47
C ARG A 166 -25.74 25.84 15.74
N PRO A 167 -26.93 26.09 15.16
CA PRO A 167 -27.19 27.37 14.53
C PRO A 167 -27.02 28.45 15.60
N LEU A 168 -26.21 29.46 15.30
CA LEU A 168 -26.14 30.71 16.07
C LEU A 168 -27.46 31.44 15.91
N THR A 169 -28.52 30.96 16.56
CA THR A 169 -29.74 31.73 16.74
C THR A 169 -29.44 32.82 17.75
N SER A 170 -29.21 34.00 17.18
CA SER A 170 -29.54 35.33 17.67
C SER A 170 -30.37 35.35 18.96
N GLU A 171 -29.69 35.44 20.10
CA GLU A 171 -30.24 36.03 21.32
C GLU A 171 -29.15 36.92 21.94
N MET A 172 -28.94 38.10 21.34
CA MET A 172 -28.31 39.21 22.06
C MET A 172 -29.42 39.99 22.77
N PRO A 173 -29.32 40.23 24.09
CA PRO A 173 -30.13 41.26 24.72
C PRO A 173 -29.73 42.61 24.12
N ALA A 174 -30.73 43.36 23.66
CA ALA A 174 -30.59 44.70 23.12
C ALA A 174 -29.96 45.63 24.17
N THR A 175 -28.65 45.84 24.08
CA THR A 175 -27.99 47.03 24.60
C THR A 175 -27.51 47.83 23.41
N ALA A 176 -28.34 48.79 23.03
CA ALA A 176 -28.08 49.75 21.98
C ALA A 176 -26.83 50.58 22.34
N PHE A 177 -25.70 50.24 21.73
CA PHE A 177 -24.62 51.20 21.52
C PHE A 177 -24.76 51.75 20.11
N HIS A 178 -25.13 53.02 20.06
CA HIS A 178 -25.17 53.84 18.86
C HIS A 178 -23.72 54.04 18.40
N LEU A 179 -23.29 53.30 17.38
CA LEU A 179 -22.05 53.54 16.66
C LEU A 179 -22.42 54.28 15.37
N GLU A 180 -22.01 55.54 15.30
CA GLU A 180 -22.18 56.41 14.14
C GLU A 180 -21.59 55.75 12.89
N ALA A 181 -22.40 55.72 11.85
CA ALA A 181 -22.00 55.34 10.51
C ALA A 181 -21.35 56.55 9.81
N ASP A 182 -20.14 56.91 10.23
CA ASP A 182 -19.31 57.83 9.47
C ASP A 182 -17.85 57.51 9.76
N LEU A 183 -17.25 56.72 8.88
CA LEU A 183 -15.81 56.66 8.57
C LEU A 183 -15.60 55.53 7.54
N VAL A 184 -16.19 55.73 6.36
CA VAL A 184 -15.69 55.08 5.14
C VAL A 184 -14.39 55.80 4.78
N GLN A 185 -13.25 55.17 5.07
CA GLN A 185 -12.01 55.48 4.36
C GLN A 185 -11.48 54.20 3.71
N PRO A 186 -11.59 54.05 2.37
CA PRO A 186 -10.81 53.03 1.67
C PRO A 186 -9.32 53.38 1.79
N PRO A 187 -8.43 52.39 2.01
CA PRO A 187 -7.00 52.66 1.98
C PRO A 187 -6.60 53.14 0.59
N ALA A 188 -5.91 54.28 0.53
CA ALA A 188 -5.30 54.80 -0.68
C ALA A 188 -4.35 53.74 -1.26
N GLN A 189 -4.57 53.37 -2.52
CA GLN A 189 -3.64 52.57 -3.31
C GLN A 189 -2.35 53.35 -3.46
N GLN A 190 -1.30 52.95 -2.73
CA GLN A 190 0.05 53.41 -3.03
C GLN A 190 0.48 52.83 -4.38
N PRO A 191 0.93 53.66 -5.35
CA PRO A 191 1.56 53.15 -6.56
C PRO A 191 2.80 52.35 -6.16
N VAL A 192 2.81 51.06 -6.48
CA VAL A 192 4.00 50.22 -6.35
C VAL A 192 5.02 50.76 -7.36
N GLU A 193 5.96 51.54 -6.85
CA GLU A 193 7.12 52.03 -7.59
C GLU A 193 7.95 50.81 -8.00
N ARG A 194 7.93 50.47 -9.29
CA ARG A 194 8.81 49.43 -9.83
C ARG A 194 10.25 49.95 -9.75
N PRO A 195 11.17 49.24 -9.07
CA PRO A 195 12.57 49.58 -9.16
C PRO A 195 13.05 49.38 -10.61
N PRO A 196 13.86 50.31 -11.14
CA PRO A 196 14.46 50.16 -12.46
C PRO A 196 15.56 49.10 -12.41
N TYR A 197 15.46 48.05 -13.23
CA TYR A 197 16.63 47.25 -13.63
C TYR A 197 17.63 48.19 -14.34
N PRO A 198 18.96 48.00 -14.28
CA PRO A 198 19.64 46.70 -14.43
C PRO A 198 20.92 46.51 -13.58
N LEU A 199 21.17 45.30 -13.07
CA LEU A 199 22.53 44.91 -12.68
C LEU A 199 23.10 43.93 -13.70
N ALA A 200 23.88 44.50 -14.61
CA ALA A 200 25.00 43.83 -15.25
C ALA A 200 25.89 43.21 -14.16
N GLY A 201 26.09 41.89 -14.24
CA GLY A 201 26.87 41.17 -13.24
C GLY A 201 26.67 39.66 -13.19
N GLN A 202 25.93 39.04 -14.12
CA GLN A 202 25.99 37.58 -14.27
C GLN A 202 27.35 37.20 -14.86
N PRO A 203 28.19 36.43 -14.15
CA PRO A 203 29.31 35.76 -14.81
C PRO A 203 28.75 34.80 -15.85
N PRO A 204 29.39 34.68 -17.03
CA PRO A 204 28.96 33.74 -18.04
C PRO A 204 28.98 32.33 -17.45
N VAL A 205 27.89 31.60 -17.62
CA VAL A 205 27.84 30.16 -17.38
C VAL A 205 28.78 29.54 -18.42
N THR A 206 30.00 29.22 -18.02
CA THR A 206 30.92 28.41 -18.83
C THR A 206 30.27 27.06 -19.03
N GLN A 207 29.75 26.83 -20.23
CA GLN A 207 29.44 25.49 -20.71
C GLN A 207 30.72 24.67 -20.61
N GLY A 208 30.72 23.69 -19.71
CA GLY A 208 31.80 22.72 -19.61
C GLY A 208 31.96 21.97 -20.95
N PRO A 209 33.18 21.55 -21.30
CA PRO A 209 33.42 20.79 -22.52
C PRO A 209 32.58 19.50 -22.53
N PRO A 210 32.13 19.02 -23.72
CA PRO A 210 31.47 17.74 -23.82
C PRO A 210 32.41 16.65 -23.30
N SER A 211 31.94 15.89 -22.31
CA SER A 211 32.59 14.68 -21.83
C SER A 211 32.95 13.81 -23.04
N GLY A 212 34.23 13.49 -23.17
CA GLY A 212 34.74 12.62 -24.22
C GLY A 212 34.15 11.21 -24.18
N PRO A 213 34.48 10.36 -25.16
CA PRO A 213 33.93 9.02 -25.26
C PRO A 213 34.19 8.22 -23.98
N GLN A 214 33.09 7.74 -23.41
CA GLN A 214 33.06 6.85 -22.25
C GLN A 214 33.90 5.59 -22.54
N PRO A 215 34.84 5.19 -21.67
CA PRO A 215 35.54 3.92 -21.82
C PRO A 215 34.52 2.78 -21.83
N ALA A 216 34.65 1.86 -22.78
CA ALA A 216 33.85 0.64 -22.82
C ALA A 216 34.05 -0.15 -21.51
N PRO A 217 32.99 -0.78 -20.96
CA PRO A 217 33.17 -1.69 -19.83
C PRO A 217 34.12 -2.83 -20.22
N PRO A 218 34.94 -3.34 -19.28
CA PRO A 218 35.76 -4.51 -19.54
C PRO A 218 34.85 -5.67 -19.96
N VAL A 219 35.19 -6.29 -21.09
CA VAL A 219 34.63 -7.59 -21.49
C VAL A 219 35.01 -8.57 -20.38
N VAL A 220 34.04 -8.93 -19.56
CA VAL A 220 34.19 -10.08 -18.67
C VAL A 220 34.18 -11.30 -19.59
N GLU A 221 35.33 -11.94 -19.71
CA GLU A 221 35.52 -13.20 -20.41
C GLU A 221 34.55 -14.23 -19.81
N GLN A 222 33.48 -14.55 -20.55
CA GLN A 222 32.55 -15.60 -20.13
C GLN A 222 33.33 -16.92 -20.13
N PRO A 223 33.36 -17.67 -19.01
CA PRO A 223 33.93 -19.01 -19.02
C PRO A 223 33.14 -19.87 -20.04
N PRO A 224 33.83 -20.79 -20.76
CA PRO A 224 33.19 -21.61 -21.76
C PRO A 224 32.07 -22.45 -21.12
N TYR A 225 30.91 -22.44 -21.77
CA TYR A 225 29.77 -23.32 -21.46
C TYR A 225 30.27 -24.76 -21.30
N GLN A 226 30.21 -25.30 -20.08
CA GLN A 226 30.25 -26.74 -19.86
C GLN A 226 28.84 -27.29 -20.13
N PRO A 227 28.64 -28.19 -21.11
CA PRO A 227 27.38 -28.91 -21.23
C PRO A 227 27.19 -29.80 -19.98
N PRO A 228 25.95 -29.98 -19.48
CA PRO A 228 25.69 -30.89 -18.38
C PRO A 228 26.07 -32.31 -18.81
N GLN A 229 27.09 -32.89 -18.18
CA GLN A 229 27.33 -34.33 -18.25
C GLN A 229 26.47 -35.04 -17.21
N ASP A 230 25.90 -36.16 -17.65
CA ASP A 230 25.28 -37.22 -16.85
C ASP A 230 23.96 -36.90 -16.13
N GLN A 231 22.88 -36.85 -16.91
CA GLN A 231 21.57 -37.26 -16.39
C GLN A 231 21.49 -38.80 -16.39
N PRO A 232 21.21 -39.46 -15.25
CA PRO A 232 20.93 -40.90 -15.25
C PRO A 232 19.62 -41.19 -15.99
N PRO A 233 19.51 -42.36 -16.65
CA PRO A 233 18.35 -42.69 -17.46
C PRO A 233 17.06 -42.74 -16.63
N TYR A 234 16.03 -42.09 -17.17
CA TYR A 234 14.66 -42.04 -16.67
C TYR A 234 14.13 -43.45 -16.39
N VAL A 235 13.84 -43.75 -15.13
CA VAL A 235 13.12 -44.98 -14.75
C VAL A 235 11.63 -44.67 -14.86
N PRO A 236 10.86 -45.29 -15.76
CA PRO A 236 9.42 -45.08 -15.79
C PRO A 236 8.81 -45.56 -14.47
N HIS A 237 8.06 -44.69 -13.82
CA HIS A 237 7.25 -45.05 -12.66
C HIS A 237 6.30 -46.19 -13.04
N GLN A 238 6.46 -47.34 -12.38
CA GLN A 238 5.48 -48.40 -12.43
C GLN A 238 4.14 -47.87 -11.89
N GLU A 239 3.13 -48.02 -12.73
CA GLU A 239 1.70 -47.88 -12.44
C GLU A 239 1.38 -48.46 -11.06
N GLN A 240 1.02 -47.59 -10.11
CA GLN A 240 0.50 -48.00 -8.82
C GLN A 240 -0.85 -48.68 -9.04
N ALA A 241 -0.90 -49.98 -8.71
CA ALA A 241 -2.12 -50.76 -8.70
C ALA A 241 -3.18 -50.10 -7.79
N PRO A 242 -4.48 -50.14 -8.16
CA PRO A 242 -5.53 -49.57 -7.34
C PRO A 242 -5.66 -50.33 -6.02
N TYR A 243 -5.53 -49.60 -4.92
CA TYR A 243 -5.81 -50.07 -3.57
C TYR A 243 -7.28 -50.55 -3.49
N HIS A 244 -7.47 -51.87 -3.40
CA HIS A 244 -8.71 -52.44 -2.88
C HIS A 244 -8.74 -52.19 -1.36
N GLY A 245 -9.64 -51.33 -0.91
CA GLY A 245 -9.95 -51.15 0.50
C GLY A 245 -10.49 -52.45 1.14
N PRO A 246 -10.29 -52.67 2.44
CA PRO A 246 -10.79 -53.85 3.14
C PRO A 246 -12.32 -53.88 3.16
N GLN A 247 -12.90 -55.00 2.72
CA GLN A 247 -14.32 -55.32 2.85
C GLN A 247 -14.70 -55.43 4.33
N GLU A 248 -15.63 -54.59 4.79
CA GLU A 248 -16.32 -54.80 6.06
C GLU A 248 -17.19 -56.06 5.99
N PRO A 249 -17.18 -56.93 7.03
CA PRO A 249 -18.06 -58.09 7.08
C PRO A 249 -19.50 -57.69 7.41
N SER A 250 -20.42 -57.98 6.48
CA SER A 250 -21.86 -57.91 6.71
C SER A 250 -22.29 -58.84 7.86
N PRO A 251 -23.21 -58.39 8.74
CA PRO A 251 -23.76 -59.24 9.79
C PRO A 251 -24.78 -60.24 9.22
N TYR A 252 -24.68 -61.47 9.72
CA TYR A 252 -25.60 -62.58 9.45
C TYR A 252 -27.03 -62.29 9.93
N HIS A 253 -27.99 -62.71 9.10
CA HIS A 253 -29.29 -63.25 9.52
C HIS A 253 -29.61 -64.47 8.65
#